data_AF-A0A0N7I0H6-F1
#
_entry.id   AF-A0A0N7I0H6-F1
#
_cell.length_a   1.000
_cell.length_b   1.000
_cell.length_c   1.000
_cell.angle_alpha   90.00
_cell.angle_beta   90.00
_cell.angle_gamma   90.00
#
_symmetry.space_group_name_H-M   'P 1'
#
loop_
_entity.id
_entity.type
_entity.pdbx_description
1 polymer ?
#
loop_
_entity_poly.entity_id
_entity_poly.type
_entity_poly.pdbx_seq_one_letter_code
_entity_poly.pdbx_strand_id
1 'polypeptide(L)'
;MASIGSKLPVMVKGLMENSKPKLATFIKYARVELAPPKISEMPEVMSGFGRLMKGAKSGAWKNVTVREGWLNTLVALDIGFCFFIGECLGKGSLIGYQV
;
A
#
# COMPACT_ATOMS: atom_id res chain seq x y z
N MET A 1 7.68 -20.36 -37.63
CA MET A 1 8.29 -19.38 -36.71
C MET A 1 7.97 -17.91 -37.05
N ALA A 2 7.51 -17.56 -38.26
CA ALA A 2 7.20 -16.16 -38.65
C ALA A 2 5.88 -15.55 -38.10
N SER A 3 4.97 -16.36 -37.52
CA SER A 3 3.64 -15.89 -37.07
C SER A 3 3.63 -15.22 -35.69
N ILE A 4 4.63 -15.43 -34.84
CA ILE A 4 4.65 -14.87 -33.47
C ILE A 4 5.16 -13.44 -33.49
N GLY A 5 6.20 -13.15 -34.28
CA GLY A 5 6.77 -11.80 -34.40
C GLY A 5 5.80 -10.78 -35.00
N SER A 6 4.93 -11.18 -35.93
CA SER A 6 3.92 -10.29 -36.53
C SER A 6 2.69 -10.05 -35.63
N LYS A 7 2.41 -10.97 -34.70
CA LYS A 7 1.31 -10.85 -33.73
C LYS A 7 1.72 -10.17 -32.42
N LEU A 8 3.01 -10.12 -32.12
CA LEU A 8 3.59 -9.40 -30.98
C LEU A 8 3.15 -7.92 -30.91
N PRO A 9 3.26 -7.10 -31.98
CA PRO A 9 2.86 -5.69 -31.91
C PRO A 9 1.35 -5.50 -31.72
N VAL A 10 0.53 -6.43 -32.22
CA VAL A 10 -0.92 -6.43 -32.01
C VAL A 10 -1.26 -6.78 -30.56
N MET A 11 -0.57 -7.76 -29.97
CA MET A 11 -0.75 -8.15 -28.57
C MET A 11 -0.27 -7.05 -27.60
N VAL A 12 0.84 -6.39 -27.90
CA VAL A 12 1.34 -5.25 -27.10
C VAL A 12 0.37 -4.07 -27.19
N LYS A 13 -0.17 -3.76 -28.38
CA LYS A 13 -1.20 -2.72 -28.53
C LYS A 13 -2.45 -3.05 -27.73
N GLY A 14 -2.97 -4.28 -27.84
CA GLY A 14 -4.13 -4.72 -27.05
C GLY A 14 -3.88 -4.67 -25.54
N LEU A 15 -2.68 -5.04 -25.09
CA LEU A 15 -2.30 -4.94 -23.68
C LEU A 15 -2.21 -3.48 -23.22
N MET A 16 -1.63 -2.59 -24.03
CA MET A 16 -1.55 -1.16 -23.73
C MET A 16 -2.94 -0.53 -23.68
N GLU A 17 -3.82 -0.85 -24.63
CA GLU A 17 -5.18 -0.31 -24.65
C GLU A 17 -6.00 -0.78 -23.44
N ASN A 18 -5.82 -2.02 -22.99
CA ASN A 18 -6.49 -2.53 -21.79
C ASN A 18 -5.85 -2.02 -20.48
N SER A 19 -4.54 -1.78 -20.46
CA SER A 19 -3.83 -1.36 -19.25
C SER A 19 -3.94 0.13 -18.97
N LYS A 20 -4.02 0.97 -20.01
CA LYS A 20 -4.19 2.43 -19.90
C LYS A 20 -5.34 2.86 -18.97
N PRO A 21 -6.58 2.39 -19.14
CA PRO A 21 -7.68 2.82 -18.27
C PRO A 21 -7.49 2.32 -16.82
N LYS A 22 -6.93 1.12 -16.63
CA LYS A 22 -6.65 0.58 -15.29
C LYS A 22 -5.57 1.39 -14.56
N LEU A 23 -4.50 1.74 -15.26
CA LEU A 23 -3.45 2.60 -14.73
C LEU A 23 -3.95 4.02 -14.46
N ALA A 24 -4.82 4.57 -15.31
CA ALA A 24 -5.41 5.88 -15.08
C ALA A 24 -6.24 5.90 -13.78
N THR A 25 -7.06 4.87 -13.55
CA THR A 25 -7.82 4.72 -12.31
C THR A 25 -6.89 4.52 -11.12
N PHE A 26 -5.84 3.70 -11.24
CA PHE A 26 -4.85 3.51 -10.18
C PHE A 26 -4.16 4.84 -9.81
N ILE A 27 -3.68 5.60 -10.79
CA ILE A 27 -3.01 6.89 -10.57
C ILE A 27 -3.97 7.88 -9.92
N LYS A 28 -5.26 7.89 -10.30
CA LYS A 28 -6.27 8.76 -9.70
C LYS A 28 -6.38 8.54 -8.18
N TYR A 29 -6.48 7.29 -7.73
CA TYR A 29 -6.60 6.97 -6.30
C TYR A 29 -5.27 7.06 -5.57
N ALA A 30 -4.18 6.60 -6.18
CA ALA A 30 -2.83 6.67 -5.61
C ALA A 30 -2.43 8.10 -5.24
N ARG A 31 -2.84 9.11 -6.02
CA ARG A 31 -2.55 10.52 -5.73
C ARG A 31 -3.23 11.06 -4.48
N VAL A 32 -4.32 10.45 -4.03
CA VAL A 32 -5.08 10.93 -2.87
C VAL A 32 -4.75 10.09 -1.64
N GLU A 33 -4.66 8.76 -1.80
CA GLU A 33 -4.47 7.82 -0.70
C GLU A 33 -3.00 7.57 -0.34
N LEU A 34 -2.09 7.61 -1.34
CA LEU A 34 -0.66 7.33 -1.13
C LEU A 34 0.20 8.59 -1.10
N ALA A 35 -0.42 9.77 -1.20
CA ALA A 35 0.31 11.01 -1.07
C ALA A 35 0.79 11.19 0.38
N PRO A 36 2.03 11.68 0.59
CA PRO A 36 2.48 12.00 1.94
C PRO A 36 1.52 13.02 2.57
N PRO A 37 1.11 12.81 3.83
CA PRO A 37 0.16 13.69 4.50
C PRO A 37 0.73 15.10 4.63
N LYS A 38 -0.15 16.09 4.73
CA LYS A 38 0.29 17.47 4.93
C LYS A 38 0.75 17.65 6.38
N ILE A 39 1.77 18.49 6.59
CA ILE A 39 2.29 18.79 7.94
C ILE A 39 1.16 19.33 8.87
N SER A 40 0.16 20.00 8.30
CA SER A 40 -1.03 20.47 9.03
C SER A 40 -1.88 19.36 9.65
N GLU A 41 -1.82 18.13 9.13
CA GLU A 41 -2.60 16.97 9.60
C GLU A 41 -1.86 16.20 10.70
N MET A 42 -0.58 16.49 10.94
CA MET A 42 0.24 15.83 11.95
C MET A 42 -0.31 15.92 13.38
N PRO A 43 -0.87 17.06 13.85
CA PRO A 43 -1.47 17.16 15.18
C PRO A 43 -2.67 16.21 15.35
N GLU A 44 -3.46 16.02 14.30
CA GLU A 44 -4.62 15.12 14.32
C GLU A 44 -4.16 13.66 14.45
N VAL A 45 -3.15 13.26 13.67
CA VAL A 45 -2.52 11.92 13.77
C VAL A 45 -2.00 11.64 15.17
N MET A 46 -1.29 12.61 15.77
CA MET A 46 -0.78 12.47 17.15
C MET A 46 -1.92 12.35 18.18
N SER A 47 -3.00 13.09 17.99
CA SER A 47 -4.19 13.00 18.85
C SER A 47 -4.87 11.62 18.74
N GLY A 48 -4.97 11.07 17.52
CA GLY A 48 -5.50 9.73 17.26
C GLY A 48 -4.66 8.64 17.92
N PHE A 49 -3.34 8.73 17.78
CA PHE A 49 -2.40 7.83 18.47
C PHE A 49 -2.57 7.90 20.00
N GLY A 50 -2.72 9.10 20.56
CA GLY A 50 -3.00 9.29 21.98
C GLY A 50 -4.28 8.59 22.46
N ARG A 51 -5.34 8.59 21.63
CA ARG A 51 -6.60 7.86 21.92
C ARG A 51 -6.39 6.34 21.89
N LEU A 52 -5.66 5.83 20.89
CA LEU A 52 -5.32 4.40 20.81
C LEU A 52 -4.55 3.94 22.05
N MET A 53 -3.54 4.71 22.48
CA MET A 53 -2.76 4.42 23.68
C MET A 53 -3.62 4.43 24.96
N LYS A 54 -4.54 5.39 25.09
CA LYS A 54 -5.49 5.42 26.22
C LYS A 54 -6.41 4.20 26.20
N GLY A 55 -6.93 3.81 25.04
CA GLY A 55 -7.78 2.61 24.88
C GLY A 55 -7.04 1.30 25.18
N ALA A 56 -5.76 1.22 24.83
CA ALA A 56 -4.91 0.10 25.18
C ALA A 56 -4.70 0.01 26.71
N LYS A 57 -4.38 1.14 27.36
CA LYS A 57 -4.18 1.23 28.82
C LYS A 57 -5.46 0.95 29.61
N SER A 58 -6.62 1.39 29.13
CA SER A 58 -7.90 1.18 29.81
C SER A 58 -8.46 -0.24 29.62
N GLY A 59 -7.87 -1.07 28.76
CA GLY A 59 -8.37 -2.41 28.47
C GLY A 59 -9.51 -2.46 27.46
N ALA A 60 -9.81 -1.34 26.77
CA ALA A 60 -10.91 -1.26 25.80
C ALA A 60 -10.77 -2.23 24.62
N TRP A 61 -9.53 -2.67 24.32
CA TRP A 61 -9.22 -3.68 23.30
C TRP A 61 -9.92 -5.03 23.54
N LYS A 62 -10.31 -5.34 24.78
CA LYS A 62 -11.03 -6.58 25.12
C LYS A 62 -12.50 -6.58 24.70
N ASN A 63 -13.07 -5.40 24.45
CA ASN A 63 -14.46 -5.23 24.01
C ASN A 63 -14.61 -5.15 22.49
N VAL A 64 -13.51 -5.30 21.75
CA VAL A 64 -13.50 -5.22 20.29
C VAL A 64 -14.00 -6.53 19.70
N THR A 65 -14.87 -6.46 18.68
CA THR A 65 -15.36 -7.67 18.01
C THR A 65 -14.26 -8.34 17.21
N VAL A 66 -14.36 -9.66 16.98
CA VAL A 66 -13.34 -10.41 16.19
C VAL A 66 -13.15 -9.80 14.80
N ARG A 67 -14.24 -9.33 14.18
CA ARG A 67 -14.19 -8.68 12.87
C ARG A 67 -13.35 -7.40 12.89
N GLU A 68 -13.56 -6.54 13.89
CA GLU A 68 -12.81 -5.29 14.02
C GLU A 68 -11.34 -5.55 14.37
N GLY A 69 -11.08 -6.49 15.28
CA GLY A 69 -9.72 -6.91 15.63
C GLY A 69 -8.96 -7.43 14.41
N TRP A 70 -9.62 -8.25 13.58
CA TRP A 70 -9.04 -8.76 12.34
C TRP A 70 -8.74 -7.65 11.33
N LEU A 71 -9.68 -6.74 11.09
CA LEU A 71 -9.48 -5.60 10.20
C LEU A 71 -8.30 -4.72 10.64
N ASN A 72 -8.23 -4.38 11.92
CA ASN A 72 -7.12 -3.59 12.47
C ASN A 72 -5.78 -4.31 12.34
N THR A 73 -5.76 -5.64 12.49
CA THR A 73 -4.55 -6.44 12.31
C THR A 73 -4.09 -6.45 10.85
N LEU A 74 -5.01 -6.55 9.88
CA LEU A 74 -4.67 -6.46 8.47
C LEU A 74 -4.07 -5.10 8.09
N VAL A 75 -4.62 -4.01 8.61
CA VAL A 75 -4.07 -2.66 8.41
C VAL A 75 -2.67 -2.55 9.05
N ALA A 76 -2.47 -3.09 10.25
CA ALA A 76 -1.16 -3.10 10.89
C ALA A 76 -0.11 -3.89 10.08
N LEU A 77 -0.51 -5.01 9.46
CA LEU A 77 0.35 -5.77 8.57
C LEU A 77 0.70 -4.98 7.30
N ASP A 78 -0.26 -4.28 6.70
CA ASP A 78 -0.03 -3.47 5.50
C ASP A 78 1.01 -2.37 5.75
N ILE A 79 0.94 -1.69 6.92
CA ILE A 79 1.95 -0.73 7.35
C ILE A 79 3.33 -1.41 7.51
N GLY A 80 3.37 -2.62 8.06
CA GLY A 80 4.59 -3.42 8.15
C GLY A 80 5.18 -3.78 6.78
N PHE A 81 4.35 -4.10 5.80
CA PHE A 81 4.81 -4.36 4.43
C PHE A 81 5.35 -3.10 3.76
N CYS A 82 4.79 -1.93 4.03
CA CYS A 82 5.34 -0.65 3.56
C CYS A 82 6.79 -0.44 4.04
N PHE A 83 7.10 -0.81 5.29
CA PHE A 83 8.48 -0.80 5.80
C PHE A 83 9.41 -1.70 4.98
N PHE A 84 9.02 -2.95 4.71
CA PHE A 84 9.84 -3.87 3.91
C PHE A 84 10.02 -3.42 2.46
N ILE A 85 9.01 -2.78 1.86
CA ILE A 85 9.14 -2.17 0.53
C ILE A 85 10.18 -1.05 0.57
N GLY A 86 10.15 -0.20 1.60
CA GLY A 86 11.16 0.84 1.82
C GLY A 86 12.56 0.26 2.04
N GLU A 87 12.67 -0.84 2.77
CA GLU A 87 13.92 -1.58 2.97
C GLU A 87 14.46 -2.13 1.63
N CYS A 88 13.62 -2.77 0.78
CA CYS A 88 14.02 -3.21 -0.55
C CYS A 88 14.52 -2.06 -1.45
N LEU A 89 13.85 -0.89 -1.37
CA LEU A 89 14.30 0.32 -2.07
C LEU A 89 15.65 0.83 -1.53
N GLY A 90 15.84 0.82 -0.21
CA GLY A 90 17.07 1.26 0.45
C GLY A 90 18.27 0.35 0.16
N LYS A 91 18.04 -0.96 -0.01
CA LYS A 91 19.08 -1.93 -0.42
C LYS A 91 19.39 -1.88 -1.91
N GLY A 92 18.45 -1.43 -2.73
CA GLY A 92 18.54 -1.52 -4.20
C GLY A 92 18.43 -2.96 -4.74
N SER A 93 17.99 -3.92 -3.93
CA SER A 93 17.81 -5.32 -4.33
C SER A 93 16.51 -5.87 -3.76
N LEU A 94 15.80 -6.67 -4.56
CA LEU A 94 14.62 -7.41 -4.12
C LEU A 94 14.99 -8.66 -3.29
N ILE A 95 16.23 -9.14 -3.43
CA ILE A 95 16.70 -10.36 -2.77
C ILE A 95 18.02 -10.05 -2.06
N GLY A 96 17.97 -10.05 -0.73
CA GLY A 96 19.16 -9.87 0.11
C GLY A 96 19.87 -8.53 -0.05
N TYR A 97 20.94 -8.35 0.70
CA TYR A 97 21.91 -7.30 0.43
C TYR A 97 22.88 -7.80 -0.64
N GLN A 98 23.24 -6.96 -1.60
CA GLN A 98 24.37 -7.21 -2.46
C GLN A 98 25.65 -6.95 -1.64
N VAL A 99 26.21 -8.03 -1.09
CA VAL A 99 27.49 -8.03 -0.38
C VAL A 99 28.63 -8.38 -1.32
#